data_AF-A0A756DMD1-F1
#
_entry.id   AF-A0A756DMD1-F1
#
_cell.length_a   1.000
_cell.length_b   1.000
_cell.length_c   1.000
_cell.angle_alpha   90.00
_cell.angle_beta   90.00
_cell.angle_gamma   90.00
#
_symmetry.space_group_name_H-M   'P 1'
#
loop_
_entity.id
_entity.type
_entity.pdbx_description
1 polymer ?
#
loop_
_entity_poly.entity_id
_entity_poly.type
_entity_poly.pdbx_seq_one_letter_code
_entity_poly.pdbx_strand_id
1 'polypeptide(L)' 'MEWLVIDVIYIKSTRHYILTLHAALLKMVAEVLTEFPVNTGDVLSPVRGAEYLINNNEFQRLGLFSASSFSATL' A
#
# COMPACT_ATOMS: atom_id res chain seq x y z
N MET A 1 -2.17 -7.17 10.06
CA MET A 1 -3.12 -7.54 8.99
C MET A 1 -2.39 -7.43 7.67
N GLU A 2 -2.48 -8.43 6.81
CA GLU A 2 -1.94 -8.37 5.45
C GLU A 2 -2.93 -7.64 4.53
N TRP A 3 -2.43 -6.90 3.56
CA TRP A 3 -3.24 -6.14 2.60
C TRP A 3 -2.96 -6.60 1.18
N LEU A 4 -4.01 -6.77 0.38
CA LEU A 4 -3.89 -6.97 -1.06
C LEU A 4 -3.96 -5.62 -1.77
N VAL A 5 -2.99 -5.34 -2.64
CA VAL A 5 -3.02 -4.18 -3.53
C VAL A 5 -3.98 -4.46 -4.67
N ILE A 6 -5.09 -3.72 -4.74
CA ILE A 6 -6.12 -3.91 -5.77
C ILE A 6 -6.11 -2.82 -6.85
N ASP A 7 -5.50 -1.67 -6.57
CA ASP A 7 -5.26 -0.62 -7.55
C ASP A 7 -4.04 0.22 -7.18
N VAL A 8 -3.35 0.78 -8.18
CA VAL A 8 -2.09 1.51 -8.04
C VAL A 8 -2.07 2.74 -8.93
N ILE A 9 -1.80 3.90 -8.33
CA ILE A 9 -1.52 5.15 -9.05
C ILE A 9 -0.11 5.59 -8.67
N TYR A 10 0.77 5.73 -9.66
CA TYR A 10 2.11 6.25 -9.46
C TYR A 10 2.19 7.75 -9.82
N ILE A 11 2.53 8.57 -8.83
CA ILE A 11 2.67 10.03 -9.00
C ILE A 11 4.15 10.35 -9.26
N LYS A 12 4.51 10.51 -10.53
CA LYS A 12 5.91 10.76 -10.95
C LYS A 12 6.56 12.00 -10.31
N SER A 13 5.79 13.06 -10.06
CA SER A 13 6.33 14.33 -9.53
C SER A 13 6.82 14.21 -8.09
N THR A 14 6.12 13.43 -7.25
CA THR A 14 6.48 13.19 -5.84
C THR A 14 7.16 11.84 -5.63
N ARG A 15 7.14 10.96 -6.64
CA ARG A 15 7.57 9.56 -6.58
C ARG A 15 6.78 8.74 -5.55
N HIS A 16 5.55 9.16 -5.25
CA HIS A 16 4.66 8.44 -4.34
C HIS A 16 3.77 7.47 -5.11
N TYR A 17 3.34 6.42 -4.42
CA TYR A 17 2.24 5.58 -4.86
C TYR A 17 1.01 5.88 -4.01
N ILE A 18 -0.15 5.97 -4.68
CA ILE A 18 -1.44 5.87 -4.04
C ILE A 18 -1.95 4.46 -4.31
N LEU A 19 -2.15 3.70 -3.24
CA LEU A 19 -2.57 2.32 -3.28
C LEU A 19 -4.01 2.21 -2.79
N THR A 20 -4.83 1.45 -3.51
CA THR A 20 -6.07 0.93 -2.96
C THR A 20 -5.79 -0.46 -2.39
N LEU A 21 -6.00 -0.60 -1.10
CA LEU A 21 -5.72 -1.80 -0.32
C LEU A 21 -7.03 -2.48 0.09
N HIS A 22 -7.02 -3.81 0.08
CA HIS A 22 -8.12 -4.64 0.51
C HIS A 22 -7.67 -5.69 1.52
N ALA A 23 -8.41 -5.85 2.61
CA ALA A 23 -8.19 -6.93 3.56
C ALA A 23 -9.52 -7.37 4.17
N ALA A 24 -9.92 -8.62 3.90
CA ALA A 24 -11.22 -9.18 4.29
C ALA A 24 -12.42 -8.31 3.85
N LEU A 25 -13.00 -7.52 4.75
CA LEU A 25 -14.12 -6.60 4.47
C LEU A 25 -13.69 -5.12 4.44
N LEU A 26 -12.40 -4.85 4.71
CA LEU A 26 -11.85 -3.51 4.78
C LEU A 26 -11.27 -3.10 3.43
N LYS A 27 -11.54 -1.85 3.04
CA LYS A 27 -10.86 -1.16 1.95
C LYS A 27 -10.25 0.13 2.46
N MET A 28 -9.05 0.43 2.00
CA MET A 28 -8.26 1.58 2.42
C MET A 28 -7.57 2.21 1.22
N VAL A 29 -7.39 3.53 1.25
CA VAL A 29 -6.48 4.21 0.35
C VAL A 29 -5.29 4.67 1.17
N ALA A 30 -4.10 4.37 0.66
CA ALA A 30 -2.85 4.64 1.32
C ALA A 30 -1.88 5.36 0.38
N GLU A 31 -1.19 6.35 0.91
CA GLU A 31 -0.05 6.97 0.25
C GLU A 31 1.23 6.36 0.80
N VAL A 32 2.09 5.87 -0.09
CA VAL A 32 3.38 5.25 0.25
C VAL A 32 4.53 5.86 -0.54
N LEU A 33 5.70 5.94 0.08
CA LEU A 33 6.96 6.18 -0.59
C LEU A 33 7.76 4.87 -0.54
N THR A 34 8.23 4.44 -1.70
CA THR A 34 9.13 3.30 -1.82
C THR A 34 9.93 3.42 -3.10
N GLU A 35 11.16 2.91 -3.08
CA GLU A 35 12.02 2.79 -4.26
C GLU A 35 11.71 1.52 -5.06
N PHE A 36 10.90 0.62 -4.50
CA PHE A 36 10.50 -0.63 -5.13
C PHE A 36 9.21 -0.44 -5.93
N PRO A 37 9.07 -1.13 -7.07
CA PRO A 37 7.81 -1.14 -7.81
C PRO A 37 6.73 -1.84 -6.98
N VAL A 38 5.54 -1.24 -6.93
CA VAL A 38 4.33 -1.86 -6.36
C VAL A 38 3.32 -2.05 -7.47
N ASN A 39 2.74 -3.24 -7.55
CA ASN A 39 1.80 -3.64 -8.59
C ASN A 39 0.50 -4.16 -7.99
N THR A 40 -0.58 -4.09 -8.78
CA THR A 40 -1.83 -4.77 -8.46
C THR A 40 -1.59 -6.27 -8.32
N GLY A 41 -2.11 -6.85 -7.24
CA GLY A 41 -1.90 -8.25 -6.87
C GLY A 41 -0.81 -8.47 -5.82
N ASP A 42 0.03 -7.47 -5.53
CA ASP A 42 1.02 -7.57 -4.47
C ASP A 42 0.36 -7.66 -3.09
N VAL A 43 0.99 -8.41 -2.19
CA VAL A 43 0.58 -8.55 -0.79
C VAL A 43 1.52 -7.76 0.10
N LEU A 44 0.96 -6.87 0.93
CA LEU A 44 1.70 -6.08 1.90
C LEU A 44 1.55 -6.69 3.30
N SER A 45 2.65 -7.21 3.84
CA SER A 45 2.67 -7.86 5.15
C SER A 45 3.31 -6.94 6.20
N PRO A 46 2.66 -6.74 7.36
CA PRO A 46 3.09 -5.75 8.34
C PRO A 46 4.36 -6.19 9.06
N VAL A 47 5.25 -5.24 9.35
CA VAL A 47 6.46 -5.46 10.15
C VAL A 47 6.34 -4.73 11.50
N ARG A 48 6.74 -3.47 11.56
CA ARG A 48 6.69 -2.61 12.75
C ARG A 48 6.66 -1.15 12.30
N GLY A 49 6.12 -0.24 13.13
CA GLY A 49 6.21 1.20 12.87
C GLY A 49 5.57 1.67 11.55
N ALA A 50 4.47 1.05 11.12
CA ALA A 50 3.80 1.31 9.84
C ALA A 50 4.62 0.97 8.58
N GLU A 51 5.63 0.10 8.72
CA GLU A 51 6.35 -0.52 7.60
C GLU A 51 5.71 -1.85 7.17
N TYR A 52 5.79 -2.13 5.87
CA TYR A 52 5.27 -3.34 5.24
C TYR A 52 6.30 -3.95 4.28
N LEU A 53 6.31 -5.28 4.17
CA LEU A 53 7.03 -6.03 3.14
C LEU A 53 6.14 -6.22 1.91
N ILE A 54 6.72 -6.10 0.72
CA ILE A 54 6.06 -6.46 -0.53
C ILE A 54 6.28 -7.95 -0.78
N ASN A 55 5.20 -8.72 -0.90
CA ASN A 55 5.21 -10.17 -1.17
C ASN A 55 6.12 -10.97 -0.21
N ASN A 56 6.14 -10.58 1.06
CA ASN A 56 7.03 -11.14 2.10
C ASN A 56 8.54 -11.09 1.76
N ASN A 57 8.96 -10.22 0.85
CA ASN A 57 10.37 -10.00 0.53
C ASN A 57 10.98 -9.01 1.52
N GLU A 58 11.89 -9.49 2.37
CA GLU A 58 12.53 -8.68 3.42
C GLU A 58 13.33 -7.49 2.90
N PHE A 59 13.78 -7.55 1.63
CA PHE A 59 14.52 -6.48 0.96
C PHE A 59 13.61 -5.43 0.32
N GLN A 60 12.32 -5.72 0.13
CA GLN A 60 11.36 -4.81 -0.49
C GLN A 60 10.39 -4.27 0.56
N ARG A 61 10.80 -3.18 1.21
CA ARG A 61 10.04 -2.52 2.27
C ARG A 61 9.39 -1.24 1.78
N LEU A 62 8.23 -0.92 2.31
CA LEU A 62 7.57 0.37 2.13
C LEU A 62 7.07 0.92 3.46
N GLY A 63 7.05 2.24 3.57
CA GLY A 63 6.44 2.97 4.69
C GLY A 63 5.14 3.64 4.25
N LEU A 64 4.11 3.56 5.09
CA LEU A 64 2.88 4.33 4.92
C LEU A 64 3.08 5.78 5.41
N PHE A 65 2.76 6.75 4.55
CA PHE A 65 2.78 8.18 4.89
C PHE A 65 1.44 8.60 5.46
N SER A 66 0.37 8.18 4.78
CA SER A 66 -0.99 8.44 5.18
C SER A 66 -1.88 7.28 4.77
N ALA A 67 -2.93 7.06 5.54
CA ALA A 67 -3.91 6.01 5.30
C ALA A 67 -5.30 6.54 5.67
N SER A 68 -6.26 6.31 4.79
CA SER A 68 -7.65 6.70 4.99
C SER A 68 -8.58 5.55 4.63
N SER A 69 -9.62 5.33 5.44
CA SER A 69 -10.64 4.35 5.12
C SER A 69 -11.28 4.71 3.79
N PHE A 70 -11.40 3.75 2.89
CA PHE A 70 -12.12 3.98 1.65
C PHE A 70 -13.62 4.10 1.97
N SER A 71 -14.16 5.31 1.83
CA SER A 71 -15.59 5.58 1.88
C SER A 71 -16.01 6.03 0.50
N ALA A 72 -16.82 5.21 -0.18
CA ALA A 72 -17.55 5.67 -1.35
C ALA A 72 -18.56 6.71 -0.83
N THR A 73 -18.18 7.99 -0.85
CA THR A 73 -19.13 9.05 -0.56
C THR A 73 -19.95 9.18 -1.84
N LEU A 74 -21.18 8.65 -1.80
CA LEU A 74 -22.20 8.89 -2.83
C LEU A 74 -22.75 10.31 -2.69
#